data_AF-A0A1P8F9Y2-F1
#
_entry.id   AF-A0A1P8F9Y2-F1
#
_cell.length_a   1.000
_cell.length_b   1.000
_cell.length_c   1.000
_cell.angle_alpha   90.00
_cell.angle_beta   90.00
_cell.angle_gamma   90.00
#
_symmetry.space_group_name_H-M   'P 1'
#
loop_
_entity.id
_entity.type
_entity.pdbx_description
1 polymer ?
#
loop_
_entity_poly.entity_id
_entity_poly.type
_entity_poly.pdbx_seq_one_letter_code
_entity_poly.pdbx_strand_id
1 'polypeptide(L)'
;MFDFMQMASSPQSQEMMFRMMSRQMGQAPPEVRDAVARVEVIIKKGERGFELRLSRSDNAKVEEMTKQSVESWVDLLSRGFQAVGYKVKIYE
;
A
#
# COMPACT_ATOMS: atom_id res chain seq x y z
N MET A 1 -3.40 -5.17 17.92
CA MET A 1 -2.73 -4.33 16.91
C MET A 1 -2.19 -5.25 15.84
N PHE A 2 -2.48 -4.96 14.56
CA PHE A 2 -2.02 -5.76 13.43
C PHE A 2 -0.53 -5.43 13.21
N ASP A 3 0.36 -6.33 13.61
CA ASP A 3 1.80 -6.06 13.63
C ASP A 3 2.38 -6.32 12.23
N PHE A 4 2.10 -5.39 11.31
CA PHE A 4 2.48 -5.46 9.90
C PHE A 4 3.99 -5.67 9.71
N MET A 5 4.80 -5.15 10.62
CA MET A 5 6.25 -5.33 10.66
C MET A 5 6.65 -6.78 10.95
N GLN A 6 5.93 -7.50 11.82
CA GLN A 6 6.19 -8.93 12.08
C GLN A 6 5.69 -9.83 10.95
N MET A 7 4.59 -9.49 10.29
CA MET A 7 4.15 -10.24 9.10
C MET A 7 5.06 -10.04 7.90
N ALA A 8 5.68 -8.87 7.78
CA ALA A 8 6.65 -8.57 6.72
C ALA A 8 8.06 -9.12 7.00
N SER A 9 8.35 -9.67 8.18
CA SER A 9 9.71 -10.06 8.56
C SER A 9 10.08 -11.51 8.21
N SER A 10 9.11 -12.36 7.89
CA SER A 10 9.36 -13.75 7.46
C SER A 10 8.76 -14.02 6.06
N PRO A 11 9.45 -14.76 5.17
CA PRO A 11 8.91 -15.10 3.85
C PRO A 11 7.56 -15.83 3.91
N GLN A 12 7.34 -16.64 4.94
CA GLN A 12 6.10 -17.41 5.15
C GLN A 12 4.92 -16.50 5.52
N SER A 13 5.17 -15.52 6.38
CA SER A 13 4.16 -14.54 6.79
C SER A 13 3.81 -13.58 5.66
N GLN A 14 4.79 -13.16 4.86
CA GLN A 14 4.58 -12.40 3.63
C GLN A 14 3.69 -13.16 2.64
N GLU A 15 3.98 -14.43 2.39
CA GLU A 15 3.17 -15.28 1.50
C GLU A 15 1.73 -15.42 1.98
N MET A 16 1.52 -15.64 3.29
CA MET A 16 0.16 -15.69 3.87
C MET A 16 -0.59 -14.37 3.71
N MET A 17 0.10 -13.24 3.93
CA MET A 17 -0.46 -11.91 3.75
C MET A 17 -0.86 -11.68 2.27
N PHE A 18 0.01 -12.00 1.31
CA PHE A 18 -0.31 -11.87 -0.12
C PHE A 18 -1.51 -12.74 -0.52
N ARG A 19 -1.59 -13.98 -0.02
CA ARG A 19 -2.75 -14.85 -0.27
C ARG A 19 -4.04 -14.27 0.30
N MET A 20 -3.99 -13.69 1.49
CA MET A 20 -5.15 -13.07 2.12
C MET A 20 -5.63 -11.86 1.29
N MET A 21 -4.71 -10.98 0.89
CA MET A 21 -5.01 -9.83 0.04
C MET A 21 -5.60 -10.25 -1.32
N SER A 22 -4.99 -11.25 -1.97
CA SER A 22 -5.49 -11.78 -3.25
C SER A 22 -6.91 -12.36 -3.14
N ARG A 23 -7.19 -13.12 -2.07
CA ARG A 23 -8.54 -13.65 -1.81
C ARG A 23 -9.56 -12.55 -1.59
N GLN A 24 -9.21 -11.54 -0.78
CA GLN A 24 -10.08 -10.40 -0.52
C GLN A 24 -10.40 -9.63 -1.82
N MET A 25 -9.40 -9.41 -2.67
CA MET A 25 -9.60 -8.77 -3.96
C MET A 25 -10.44 -9.64 -4.91
N GLY A 26 -10.25 -10.96 -4.91
CA GLY A 26 -11.04 -11.90 -5.70
C GLY A 26 -12.54 -11.91 -5.34
N GLN A 27 -12.88 -11.58 -4.08
CA GLN A 27 -14.25 -11.47 -3.58
C GLN A 27 -14.92 -10.11 -3.86
N ALA A 28 -14.17 -9.10 -4.31
CA ALA A 28 -14.74 -7.81 -4.62
C ALA A 28 -15.64 -7.89 -5.88
N PRO A 29 -16.64 -6.99 -6.00
CA PRO A 29 -17.46 -6.88 -7.21
C PRO A 29 -16.60 -6.75 -8.48
N PRO A 30 -16.99 -7.36 -9.62
CA PRO A 30 -16.21 -7.31 -10.86
C PRO A 30 -15.83 -5.88 -11.28
N GLU A 31 -16.77 -4.95 -11.19
CA GLU A 31 -16.57 -3.53 -11.50
C GLU A 31 -15.44 -2.86 -10.68
N VAL A 32 -15.28 -3.27 -9.41
CA VAL A 32 -14.22 -2.76 -8.52
C VAL A 32 -12.89 -3.41 -8.90
N ARG A 33 -12.89 -4.71 -9.16
CA ARG A 33 -11.69 -5.44 -9.58
C ARG A 33 -11.12 -4.90 -10.90
N ASP A 34 -11.99 -4.67 -11.88
CA ASP A 34 -11.61 -4.15 -13.18
C ASP A 34 -11.09 -2.71 -13.06
N ALA A 35 -11.71 -1.90 -12.21
CA ALA A 35 -11.24 -0.54 -11.94
C ALA A 35 -9.89 -0.50 -11.21
N VAL A 36 -9.66 -1.38 -10.23
CA VAL A 36 -8.35 -1.54 -9.57
C VAL A 36 -7.29 -1.98 -10.58
N ALA A 37 -7.61 -2.90 -11.48
CA ALA A 37 -6.67 -3.39 -12.50
C ALA A 37 -6.24 -2.30 -13.51
N ARG A 38 -7.01 -1.22 -13.64
CA ARG A 38 -6.65 -0.04 -14.46
C ARG A 38 -5.80 0.99 -13.73
N VAL A 39 -5.64 0.88 -12.40
CA VAL A 39 -4.77 1.77 -11.64
C VAL A 39 -3.32 1.35 -11.86
N GLU A 40 -2.53 2.20 -12.49
CA GLU A 40 -1.10 1.99 -12.66
C GLU A 40 -0.36 2.35 -11.37
N VAL A 41 0.47 1.41 -10.89
CA VAL A 41 1.43 1.63 -9.81
C VAL A 41 2.82 1.80 -10.42
N ILE A 42 3.38 2.99 -10.31
CA ILE A 42 4.72 3.31 -10.81
C ILE A 42 5.66 3.39 -9.62
N ILE A 43 6.70 2.55 -9.62
CA ILE A 43 7.76 2.56 -8.60
C ILE A 43 9.08 2.95 -9.26
N LYS A 44 9.60 4.13 -8.93
CA LYS A 44 10.93 4.58 -9.36
C LYS A 44 11.93 4.33 -8.23
N LYS A 45 12.79 3.33 -8.40
CA LYS A 45 13.85 3.01 -7.43
C LYS A 45 15.03 3.98 -7.56
N GLY A 46 15.56 4.43 -6.42
CA GLY A 46 16.81 5.19 -6.31
C GLY A 46 17.84 4.44 -5.45
N GLU A 47 18.97 5.09 -5.17
CA GLU A 47 20.08 4.49 -4.41
C GLU A 47 19.69 4.16 -2.96
N ARG A 48 18.95 5.06 -2.30
CA ARG A 48 18.54 4.93 -0.87
C ARG A 48 17.05 5.19 -0.63
N GLY A 49 16.24 5.04 -1.66
CA GLY A 49 14.81 5.33 -1.58
C GLY A 49 14.06 4.94 -2.86
N PHE A 50 12.79 5.30 -2.90
CA PHE A 50 11.94 5.13 -4.07
C PHE A 50 10.86 6.21 -4.10
N GLU A 51 10.31 6.45 -5.28
CA GLU A 51 9.07 7.20 -5.48
C GLU A 51 7.99 6.21 -5.90
N LEU A 52 6.81 6.32 -5.28
CA LEU A 52 5.62 5.55 -5.64
C LEU A 52 4.55 6.51 -6.13
N ARG A 53 3.97 6.22 -7.29
CA ARG A 53 2.86 6.97 -7.86
C ARG A 53 1.74 6.02 -8.26
N LEU A 54 0.51 6.43 -7.97
CA LEU A 54 -0.71 5.72 -8.35
C LEU A 54 -1.46 6.58 -9.37
N SER A 55 -1.91 6.00 -10.47
CA SER A 55 -2.79 6.70 -11.40
C SER A 55 -4.19 6.88 -10.80
N ARG A 56 -4.97 7.80 -11.37
CA ARG A 56 -6.38 7.98 -10.98
C ARG A 56 -7.22 6.80 -11.45
N SER A 57 -8.29 6.53 -10.71
CA SER A 57 -9.35 5.64 -11.15
C SER A 57 -10.56 6.44 -11.65
N ASP A 58 -11.27 5.90 -12.64
CA ASP A 58 -12.59 6.37 -13.08
C ASP A 58 -13.71 5.88 -12.16
N ASN A 59 -13.42 4.95 -11.27
CA ASN A 59 -14.35 4.43 -10.28
C ASN A 59 -14.18 5.16 -8.95
N ALA A 60 -15.22 5.87 -8.51
CA ALA A 60 -15.19 6.69 -7.30
C ALA A 60 -14.82 5.90 -6.03
N LYS A 61 -15.26 4.64 -5.92
CA LYS A 61 -14.93 3.78 -4.79
C LYS A 61 -13.44 3.41 -4.80
N VAL A 62 -12.88 3.07 -5.96
CA VAL A 62 -11.46 2.74 -6.09
C VAL A 62 -10.60 3.98 -5.86
N GLU A 63 -11.01 5.15 -6.35
CA GLU A 63 -10.31 6.41 -6.10
C GLU A 63 -10.24 6.72 -4.60
N GLU A 64 -11.35 6.56 -3.87
CA GLU A 64 -11.38 6.73 -2.41
C GLU A 64 -10.50 5.70 -1.69
N MET A 65 -10.58 4.43 -2.10
CA MET A 65 -9.72 3.38 -1.55
C MET A 65 -8.23 3.67 -1.78
N THR A 66 -7.85 4.17 -2.95
CA THR A 66 -6.47 4.54 -3.28
C THR A 66 -5.98 5.68 -2.39
N LYS A 67 -6.79 6.73 -2.19
CA LYS A 67 -6.46 7.85 -1.30
C LYS A 67 -6.22 7.38 0.14
N GLN A 68 -7.17 6.62 0.69
CA GLN A 68 -7.05 6.07 2.05
C GLN A 68 -5.84 5.15 2.20
N SER A 69 -5.52 4.38 1.15
CA SER A 69 -4.35 3.51 1.15
C SER A 69 -3.05 4.33 1.19
N VAL A 70 -2.95 5.40 0.41
CA VAL A 70 -1.77 6.30 0.42
C VAL A 70 -1.58 6.92 1.79
N GLU A 71 -2.64 7.47 2.38
CA GLU A 71 -2.60 8.05 3.73
C GLU A 71 -2.16 7.04 4.78
N SER A 72 -2.73 5.82 4.74
CA SER A 72 -2.37 4.74 5.67
C SER A 72 -0.89 4.34 5.53
N TRP A 73 -0.37 4.26 4.31
CA TRP A 73 1.04 3.97 4.07
C TRP A 73 1.96 5.09 4.56
N VAL A 74 1.59 6.35 4.33
CA VAL A 74 2.35 7.51 4.83
C VAL A 74 2.42 7.51 6.36
N ASP A 75 1.30 7.26 7.05
CA ASP A 75 1.26 7.16 8.52
C ASP A 75 2.11 6.00 9.03
N LEU A 76 1.94 4.80 8.45
CA LEU A 76 2.70 3.61 8.83
C LEU A 76 4.21 3.80 8.66
N LEU A 77 4.65 4.29 7.49
CA LEU A 77 6.06 4.54 7.21
C LEU A 77 6.62 5.61 8.14
N SER A 78 5.89 6.71 8.34
CA SER A 78 6.32 7.80 9.22
C SER A 78 6.53 7.32 10.65
N ARG A 79 5.57 6.58 11.20
CA ARG A 79 5.68 5.99 12.55
C ARG A 79 6.81 4.97 12.63
N GLY A 80 6.96 4.11 11.62
CA GLY A 80 8.02 3.10 11.58
C GLY A 80 9.42 3.73 11.63
N PHE A 81 9.67 4.77 10.83
CA PHE A 81 10.94 5.48 10.83
C PHE A 81 11.18 6.28 12.13
N GLN A 82 10.14 6.91 12.67
CA GLN A 82 10.24 7.62 13.95
C GLN A 82 10.55 6.67 15.11
N ALA A 83 9.92 5.49 15.15
CA ALA A 83 10.12 4.51 16.23
C ALA A 83 11.56 4.00 16.35
N VAL A 84 12.34 4.06 15.26
CA VAL A 84 13.76 3.67 15.25
C VAL A 84 14.72 4.87 15.28
N GLY A 85 14.19 6.09 15.49
CA GLY A 85 14.98 7.31 15.75
C GLY A 85 15.27 8.21 14.55
N TYR A 86 14.71 7.94 13.36
CA TYR A 86 14.88 8.84 12.22
C TYR A 86 14.02 10.10 12.35
N LYS A 87 14.53 11.21 11.82
CA LYS A 87 13.74 12.42 11.59
C LYS A 87 12.94 12.26 10.30
N VAL A 88 11.62 12.35 10.41
CA VAL A 88 10.70 12.25 9.26
C VAL A 88 10.23 13.64 8.85
N LYS A 89 10.20 13.90 7.55
CA LYS A 89 9.58 15.08 6.94
C LYS A 89 8.60 14.61 5.87
N ILE A 90 7.37 15.11 5.92
CA ILE A 90 6.31 14.84 4.94
C ILE A 90 6.11 16.13 4.13
N TYR A 91 5.96 16.00 2.81
CA TYR A 91 5.72 17.09 1.88
C TYR A 91 4.46 16.78 1.07
N GLU A 92 3.70 17.81 0.71
CA GLU A 92 2.47 17.72 -0.09
C GLU A 92 2.69 18.18 -1.53
#